data_AF-A0A9X9N714-F1
#
_entry.id   AF-A0A9X9N714-F1
#
_cell.length_a   1.000
_cell.length_b   1.000
_cell.length_c   1.000
_cell.angle_alpha   90.00
_cell.angle_beta   90.00
_cell.angle_gamma   90.00
#
_symmetry.space_group_name_H-M   'P 1'
#
loop_
_entity.id
_entity.type
_entity.pdbx_description
1 polymer ?
#
loop_
_entity_poly.entity_id
_entity_poly.type
_entity_poly.pdbx_seq_one_letter_code
_entity_poly.pdbx_strand_id
1 'polypeptide(L)'
;MKRSAKQAARAAAGGQSMVDLGAAWYESRVGKLAKNTLDGDRASLAHINEFFRKNTDINSITALDMSEFVEWLNAKNIPARATRVMQIAEAVWDYAVRKGIVISDRRNPVETAKGLLTPYQSKPEGHLAESELALFFIRS
;
A
#
# COMPACT_ATOMS: atom_id res chain seq x y z
N MET A 1 14.11 24.39 17.37
CA MET A 1 14.65 23.01 17.49
C MET A 1 15.66 22.78 16.37
N LYS A 2 16.94 22.51 16.66
CA LYS A 2 17.96 22.19 15.65
C LYS A 2 17.96 20.68 15.40
N ARG A 3 17.68 20.24 14.16
CA ARG A 3 17.79 18.83 13.75
C ARG A 3 19.23 18.35 13.97
N SER A 4 19.42 17.09 14.37
CA SER A 4 20.77 16.56 14.58
C SER A 4 21.52 16.52 13.24
N ALA A 5 22.83 16.76 13.25
CA ALA A 5 23.67 16.79 12.04
C ALA A 5 23.58 15.49 11.22
N LYS A 6 23.32 14.35 11.87
CA LYS A 6 23.10 13.05 11.22
C LYS A 6 21.77 12.99 10.45
N GLN A 7 20.74 13.66 10.96
CA GLN A 7 19.42 13.75 10.34
C GLN A 7 19.43 14.74 9.17
N ALA A 8 20.18 15.83 9.29
CA ALA A 8 20.42 16.78 8.19
C ALA A 8 21.26 16.16 7.07
N ALA A 9 22.30 15.38 7.39
CA ALA A 9 23.13 14.69 6.41
C ALA A 9 22.36 13.58 5.65
N ARG A 10 21.44 12.88 6.33
CA ARG A 10 20.53 11.91 5.69
C ARG A 10 19.47 12.55 4.79
N ALA A 11 19.06 13.79 5.08
CA ALA A 11 18.18 14.55 4.21
C ALA A 11 18.92 15.18 3.00
N ALA A 12 20.24 15.39 3.13
CA ALA A 12 21.10 15.95 2.09
C ALA A 12 21.64 14.90 1.10
N ALA A 13 21.77 13.64 1.52
CA ALA A 13 21.86 12.50 0.59
C ALA A 13 20.44 12.23 0.10
N GLY A 14 20.15 12.45 -1.18
CA GLY A 14 18.78 12.48 -1.74
C GLY A 14 17.82 11.46 -1.10
N GLY A 15 16.62 11.93 -0.75
CA GLY A 15 15.63 11.12 -0.04
C GLY A 15 15.34 9.80 -0.76
N GLN A 16 14.88 8.80 0.00
CA GLN A 16 14.43 7.54 -0.60
C GLN A 16 12.99 7.68 -1.05
N SER A 17 12.71 7.28 -2.29
CA SER A 17 11.36 7.32 -2.85
C SER A 17 10.44 6.29 -2.19
N MET A 18 9.13 6.51 -2.30
CA MET A 18 8.11 5.52 -1.95
C MET A 18 8.30 4.19 -2.69
N VAL A 19 8.78 4.23 -3.93
CA VAL A 19 9.03 3.05 -4.76
C VAL A 19 10.19 2.22 -4.18
N ASP A 20 11.32 2.88 -3.90
CA ASP A 20 12.51 2.22 -3.35
C ASP A 20 12.23 1.62 -1.96
N LEU A 21 11.48 2.37 -1.16
CA LEU A 21 11.06 1.93 0.17
C LEU A 21 10.05 0.79 0.11
N GLY A 22 9.15 0.80 -0.88
CA GLY A 22 8.23 -0.30 -1.15
C GLY A 22 8.97 -1.60 -1.50
N ALA A 23 9.99 -1.52 -2.35
CA ALA A 23 10.84 -2.66 -2.68
C ALA A 23 11.63 -3.17 -1.45
N ALA A 24 12.28 -2.27 -0.70
CA ALA A 24 13.03 -2.65 0.50
C ALA A 24 12.14 -3.26 1.59
N TRP A 25 10.92 -2.75 1.75
CA TRP A 25 9.93 -3.30 2.66
C TRP A 25 9.50 -4.71 2.21
N TYR A 26 9.25 -4.93 0.92
CA TYR A 26 8.90 -6.24 0.38
C TYR A 26 9.99 -7.28 0.64
N GLU A 27 11.23 -6.95 0.29
CA GLU A 27 12.40 -7.82 0.49
C GLU A 27 12.60 -8.18 1.97
N SER A 28 12.30 -7.26 2.89
CA SER A 28 12.40 -7.53 4.33
C SER A 28 11.44 -8.64 4.83
N ARG A 29 10.44 -8.99 4.02
CA ARG A 29 9.39 -9.99 4.31
C ARG A 29 9.58 -11.30 3.52
N VAL A 30 10.43 -11.32 2.50
CA VAL A 30 10.76 -12.53 1.74
C VAL A 30 11.37 -13.57 2.68
N GLY A 31 10.94 -14.82 2.56
CA GLY A 31 11.35 -15.93 3.44
C GLY A 31 10.68 -15.94 4.82
N LYS A 32 9.93 -14.89 5.19
CA LYS A 32 9.18 -14.82 6.46
C LYS A 32 7.68 -15.04 6.30
N LEU A 33 7.17 -14.96 5.07
CA LEU A 33 5.74 -15.07 4.76
C LEU A 33 5.48 -16.08 3.66
N ALA A 34 4.25 -16.59 3.64
CA ALA A 34 3.77 -17.49 2.61
C ALA A 34 3.79 -16.81 1.24
N LYS A 35 4.04 -17.61 0.19
CA LYS A 35 4.11 -17.14 -1.20
C LYS A 35 2.86 -16.36 -1.63
N ASN A 36 1.66 -16.89 -1.34
CA ASN A 36 0.41 -16.21 -1.70
C ASN A 36 0.28 -14.81 -1.08
N THR A 37 0.77 -14.63 0.16
CA THR A 37 0.80 -13.31 0.81
C THR A 37 1.75 -12.37 0.08
N LEU A 38 2.95 -12.85 -0.27
CA LEU A 38 3.93 -12.07 -1.01
C LEU A 38 3.44 -11.73 -2.44
N ASP A 39 2.70 -12.61 -3.09
CA ASP A 39 2.11 -12.32 -4.40
C ASP A 39 1.02 -11.24 -4.29
N GLY A 40 0.20 -11.30 -3.23
CA GLY A 40 -0.76 -10.26 -2.90
C GLY A 40 -0.10 -8.90 -2.64
N ASP A 41 0.97 -8.88 -1.84
CA ASP A 41 1.73 -7.68 -1.51
C ASP A 41 2.42 -7.08 -2.75
N ARG A 42 3.01 -7.92 -3.62
CA ARG A 42 3.64 -7.50 -4.87
C ARG A 42 2.63 -6.81 -5.79
N ALA A 43 1.44 -7.38 -5.93
CA ALA A 43 0.41 -6.79 -6.77
C ALA A 43 -0.15 -5.48 -6.19
N SER A 44 -0.22 -5.33 -4.86
CA SER A 44 -0.55 -4.05 -4.23
C SER A 44 0.54 -3.00 -4.44
N LEU A 45 1.83 -3.39 -4.34
CA LEU A 45 2.96 -2.52 -4.63
C LEU A 45 2.99 -2.06 -6.09
N ALA A 46 2.52 -2.86 -7.04
CA ALA A 46 2.46 -2.46 -8.45
C ALA A 46 1.63 -1.17 -8.64
N HIS A 47 0.51 -1.04 -7.92
CA HIS A 47 -0.32 0.17 -7.95
C HIS A 47 0.37 1.38 -7.30
N ILE A 48 1.04 1.17 -6.16
CA ILE A 48 1.81 2.21 -5.48
C ILE A 48 2.94 2.71 -6.40
N ASN A 49 3.65 1.77 -7.04
CA ASN A 49 4.75 2.07 -7.93
C ASN A 49 4.28 2.81 -9.19
N GLU A 50 3.12 2.44 -9.75
CA GLU A 50 2.56 3.12 -10.90
C GLU A 50 2.23 4.59 -10.60
N PHE A 51 1.57 4.85 -9.46
CA PHE A 51 1.18 6.20 -9.06
C PHE A 51 2.38 7.06 -8.64
N PHE A 52 3.22 6.53 -7.74
CA PHE A 52 4.36 7.26 -7.17
C PHE A 52 5.66 7.12 -7.98
N ARG A 53 5.61 6.69 -9.25
CA ARG A 53 6.82 6.50 -10.09
C ARG A 53 7.73 7.74 -10.21
N LYS A 54 7.17 8.94 -10.04
CA LYS A 54 7.89 10.21 -10.10
C LYS A 54 8.31 10.74 -8.73
N ASN A 55 7.88 10.09 -7.64
CA ASN A 55 8.31 10.47 -6.31
C ASN A 55 9.80 10.17 -6.15
N THR A 56 10.55 11.15 -5.67
CA THR A 56 11.99 11.02 -5.42
C THR A 56 12.32 11.01 -3.94
N ASP A 57 11.43 11.48 -3.07
CA ASP A 57 11.60 11.48 -1.61
C ASP A 57 10.25 11.26 -0.92
N ILE A 58 10.16 10.22 -0.08
CA ILE A 58 8.94 9.94 0.69
C ILE A 58 8.52 11.11 1.59
N ASN A 59 9.46 11.93 2.06
CA ASN A 59 9.14 13.10 2.89
C ASN A 59 8.39 14.19 2.12
N SER A 60 8.45 14.19 0.78
CA SER A 60 7.72 15.14 -0.06
C SER A 60 6.25 14.77 -0.23
N ILE A 61 5.86 13.51 0.04
CA ILE A 61 4.48 13.05 -0.13
C ILE A 61 3.61 13.75 0.89
N THR A 62 2.62 14.51 0.44
CA THR A 62 1.65 15.28 1.23
C THR A 62 0.38 14.49 1.53
N ALA A 63 -0.51 15.05 2.35
CA ALA A 63 -1.86 14.50 2.48
C ALA A 63 -2.66 14.64 1.18
N LEU A 64 -2.42 15.70 0.39
CA LEU A 64 -3.05 15.90 -0.91
C LEU A 64 -2.64 14.81 -1.91
N ASP A 65 -1.34 14.50 -2.01
CA ASP A 65 -0.86 13.42 -2.88
C ASP A 65 -1.51 12.07 -2.54
N MET A 66 -1.77 11.82 -1.25
CA MET A 66 -2.45 10.59 -0.81
C MET A 66 -3.96 10.61 -1.09
N SER A 67 -4.61 11.77 -1.05
CA SER A 67 -5.99 11.91 -1.50
C SER A 67 -6.11 11.67 -3.01
N GLU A 68 -5.23 12.24 -3.81
CA GLU A 68 -5.17 12.01 -5.26
C GLU A 68 -4.91 10.53 -5.58
N PHE A 69 -4.05 9.87 -4.79
CA PHE A 69 -3.83 8.43 -4.92
C PHE A 69 -5.11 7.63 -4.66
N VAL A 70 -5.89 8.00 -3.64
CA VAL A 70 -7.16 7.36 -3.34
C VAL A 70 -8.19 7.58 -4.45
N GLU A 71 -8.30 8.79 -5.00
CA GLU A 71 -9.16 9.08 -6.15
C GLU A 71 -8.78 8.23 -7.36
N TRP A 72 -7.48 8.12 -7.64
CA TRP A 72 -6.96 7.27 -8.70
C TRP A 72 -7.28 5.78 -8.47
N LEU A 73 -7.20 5.29 -7.23
CA LEU A 73 -7.60 3.92 -6.88
C LEU A 73 -9.11 3.69 -7.07
N ASN A 74 -9.94 4.65 -6.64
CA ASN A 74 -11.39 4.59 -6.81
C ASN A 74 -11.75 4.55 -8.31
N ALA A 75 -11.09 5.35 -9.14
CA ALA A 75 -11.32 5.41 -10.59
C ALA A 75 -10.94 4.11 -11.32
N LYS A 76 -9.95 3.35 -10.83
CA LYS A 76 -9.57 2.04 -11.40
C LYS A 76 -10.60 0.93 -11.17
N ASN A 77 -11.63 1.17 -10.35
CA ASN A 77 -12.69 0.20 -10.05
C ASN A 77 -12.16 -1.15 -9.55
N ILE A 78 -11.13 -1.12 -8.68
CA ILE A 78 -10.61 -2.30 -7.97
C ILE A 78 -10.84 -2.17 -6.44
N PRO A 79 -12.09 -1.89 -5.99
CA PRO A 79 -12.35 -1.53 -4.59
C PRO A 79 -11.96 -2.63 -3.59
N ALA A 80 -12.10 -3.91 -3.96
CA ALA A 80 -11.66 -5.04 -3.13
C ALA A 80 -10.14 -5.02 -2.83
N ARG A 81 -9.34 -4.43 -3.72
CA ARG A 81 -7.89 -4.32 -3.55
C ARG A 81 -7.44 -2.96 -3.04
N ALA A 82 -8.23 -1.90 -3.24
CA ALA A 82 -7.89 -0.54 -2.84
C ALA A 82 -7.60 -0.42 -1.34
N THR A 83 -8.40 -1.08 -0.49
CA THR A 83 -8.13 -1.17 0.96
C THR A 83 -6.78 -1.81 1.24
N ARG A 84 -6.47 -2.92 0.56
CA ARG A 84 -5.18 -3.62 0.74
C ARG A 84 -4.01 -2.76 0.26
N VAL A 85 -4.16 -2.05 -0.87
CA VAL A 85 -3.17 -1.12 -1.39
C VAL A 85 -2.86 -0.03 -0.36
N MET A 86 -3.89 0.58 0.26
CA MET A 86 -3.69 1.59 1.29
C MET A 86 -3.03 1.04 2.57
N GLN A 87 -3.36 -0.19 2.98
CA GLN A 87 -2.65 -0.87 4.07
C GLN A 87 -1.16 -1.07 3.75
N ILE A 88 -0.83 -1.41 2.51
CA ILE A 88 0.57 -1.55 2.10
C ILE A 88 1.27 -0.19 2.05
N ALA A 89 0.61 0.86 1.55
CA ALA A 89 1.18 2.21 1.55
C ALA A 89 1.50 2.69 2.98
N GLU A 90 0.61 2.44 3.94
CA GLU A 90 0.86 2.68 5.36
C GLU A 90 2.05 1.88 5.88
N ALA A 91 2.10 0.57 5.60
CA ALA A 91 3.19 -0.29 6.07
C ALA A 91 4.57 0.13 5.53
N VAL A 92 4.62 0.66 4.29
CA VAL A 92 5.82 1.23 3.69
C VAL A 92 6.22 2.54 4.39
N TRP A 93 5.25 3.42 4.67
CA TRP A 93 5.50 4.64 5.43
C TRP A 93 6.06 4.33 6.83
N ASP A 94 5.41 3.42 7.56
CA ASP A 94 5.85 3.00 8.90
C ASP A 94 7.22 2.33 8.88
N TYR A 95 7.52 1.58 7.82
CA TYR A 95 8.85 1.04 7.59
C TYR A 95 9.89 2.16 7.44
N ALA A 96 9.59 3.21 6.66
CA ALA A 96 10.48 4.36 6.51
C ALA A 96 10.67 5.15 7.82
N VAL A 97 9.62 5.29 8.63
CA VAL A 97 9.70 5.85 9.99
C VAL A 97 10.63 5.02 10.86
N ARG A 98 10.46 3.70 10.93
CA ARG A 98 11.32 2.80 11.72
C ARG A 98 12.79 2.84 11.30
N LYS A 99 13.07 3.11 10.03
CA LYS A 99 14.44 3.27 9.50
C LYS A 99 15.02 4.68 9.73
N GLY A 100 14.22 5.61 10.25
CA GLY A 100 14.62 6.99 10.50
C GLY A 100 14.84 7.77 9.20
N ILE A 101 14.02 7.49 8.19
CA ILE A 101 14.05 8.12 6.86
C ILE A 101 12.96 9.21 6.80
N VAL A 102 11.77 8.88 7.30
CA VAL A 102 10.72 9.87 7.55
C VAL A 102 11.05 10.66 8.82
N ILE A 103 10.86 11.98 8.77
CA ILE A 103 11.05 12.87 9.92
C ILE A 103 9.86 12.66 10.89
N SER A 104 10.17 12.29 12.15
CA SER A 104 9.21 11.67 13.08
C SER A 104 8.11 12.58 13.63
N ASP A 105 8.16 13.89 13.36
CA ASP A 105 7.16 14.87 13.81
C ASP A 105 5.93 14.91 12.89
N ARG A 106 5.98 14.21 11.75
CA ARG A 106 4.93 14.25 10.75
C ARG A 106 3.94 13.10 10.90
N ARG A 107 2.64 13.42 10.95
CA ARG A 107 1.54 12.44 10.89
C ARG A 107 1.61 11.68 9.56
N ASN A 108 1.38 10.36 9.60
CA ASN A 108 1.31 9.52 8.41
C ASN A 108 0.18 10.03 7.47
N PRO A 109 0.48 10.48 6.24
CA PRO A 109 -0.54 11.02 5.32
C PRO A 109 -1.50 9.93 4.81
N VAL A 110 -1.14 8.64 4.93
CA VAL A 110 -2.00 7.51 4.57
C VAL A 110 -3.20 7.45 5.51
N GLU A 111 -2.99 7.66 6.82
CA GLU A 111 -4.03 7.60 7.86
C GLU A 111 -5.18 8.57 7.57
N THR A 112 -4.84 9.77 7.10
CA THR A 112 -5.83 10.78 6.74
C THR A 112 -6.60 10.43 5.46
N ALA A 113 -5.95 9.77 4.50
CA ALA A 113 -6.54 9.49 3.19
C ALA A 113 -7.39 8.21 3.16
N LYS A 114 -7.16 7.25 4.06
CA LYS A 114 -7.92 5.98 4.12
C LYS A 114 -9.43 6.17 4.15
N GLY A 115 -9.92 7.19 4.85
CA GLY A 115 -11.35 7.51 4.95
C GLY A 115 -12.00 7.95 3.64
N LEU A 116 -11.21 8.28 2.60
CA LEU A 116 -11.68 8.70 1.28
C LEU A 116 -11.87 7.51 0.32
N LEU A 117 -11.47 6.30 0.71
CA LEU A 117 -11.69 5.11 -0.11
C LEU A 117 -13.19 4.86 -0.26
N THR A 118 -13.63 4.62 -1.50
CA THR A 118 -15.01 4.21 -1.74
C THR A 118 -15.23 2.84 -1.10
N PRO A 119 -16.23 2.67 -0.22
CA PRO A 119 -16.48 1.39 0.43
C PRO A 119 -16.71 0.30 -0.60
N TYR A 120 -15.95 -0.80 -0.51
CA TYR A 120 -16.25 -1.98 -1.30
C TYR A 120 -17.54 -2.62 -0.79
N GLN A 121 -18.54 -2.70 -1.66
CA GLN A 121 -19.70 -3.55 -1.44
C GLN A 121 -19.45 -4.88 -2.13
N SER A 122 -19.16 -5.91 -1.33
CA SER A 122 -19.11 -7.28 -1.86
C SER A 122 -20.49 -7.65 -2.39
N LYS A 123 -20.56 -8.06 -3.65
CA LYS A 123 -21.71 -8.81 -4.13
C LYS A 123 -21.47 -10.27 -3.72
N PRO A 124 -22.19 -10.80 -2.72
CA PRO A 124 -22.02 -12.19 -2.36
C PRO A 124 -22.33 -13.05 -3.57
N GLU A 125 -21.44 -14.01 -3.86
CA GLU A 125 -21.76 -15.05 -4.84
C GLU A 125 -22.94 -15.86 -4.30
N GLY A 126 -23.91 -16.17 -5.16
CA GLY A 126 -25.03 -17.02 -4.79
C GLY A 126 -24.50 -18.37 -4.32
N HIS A 127 -25.02 -18.87 -3.20
CA HIS A 127 -24.78 -20.25 -2.83
C HIS A 127 -25.32 -21.16 -3.94
N LEU A 128 -24.60 -22.24 -4.23
CA LEU A 128 -25.11 -23.31 -5.10
C LEU A 128 -26.47 -23.78 -4.57
N ALA A 129 -27.49 -23.82 -5.43
CA ALA A 129 -28.76 -24.40 -5.06
C ALA A 129 -28.61 -25.92 -4.83
N GLU A 130 -29.46 -26.52 -3.99
CA GLU A 130 -29.42 -27.98 -3.73
C GLU A 130 -29.56 -28.82 -5.01
N SER A 131 -30.34 -28.34 -5.99
CA SER A 131 -30.48 -28.96 -7.31
C SER A 131 -29.19 -28.92 -8.15
N GLU A 132 -28.35 -27.91 -7.94
CA GLU A 132 -27.06 -27.73 -8.62
C GLU A 132 -25.94 -28.52 -7.95
N LEU A 133 -26.04 -28.74 -6.62
CA LEU A 133 -25.15 -29.61 -5.85
C LEU A 133 -25.18 -31.06 -6.34
N ALA A 134 -26.38 -31.59 -6.62
CA ALA A 134 -26.50 -32.96 -7.16
C ALA A 134 -25.78 -33.11 -8.50
N LEU A 135 -25.83 -32.10 -9.37
CA LEU A 135 -25.15 -32.12 -10.67
C LEU A 135 -23.61 -32.00 -10.55
N PHE A 136 -23.11 -31.35 -9.50
CA PHE A 136 -21.68 -31.21 -9.22
C PHE A 136 -21.00 -32.55 -8.89
N PHE A 137 -21.68 -33.42 -8.12
CA PHE A 137 -21.14 -34.72 -7.69
C PHE A 137 -21.36 -35.87 -8.69
N ILE A 138 -22.25 -35.72 -9.67
CA ILE A 138 -22.59 -36.79 -10.64
C ILE A 138 -21.73 -36.69 -11.91
N ARG A 139 -21.09 -35.53 -12.17
CA ARG A 139 -20.22 -35.32 -13.34
C ARG A 139 -18.71 -35.35 -13.03
N SER A 140 -18.31 -35.81 -11.83
CA SER A 140 -16.90 -35.95 -11.42
C SER A 140 -16.30 -37.29 -11.82
#